data_AF-A0A0G1EQ69-F1
#
_entry.id   AF-A0A0G1EQ69-F1
#
_cell.length_a   1.000
_cell.length_b   1.000
_cell.length_c   1.000
_cell.angle_alpha   90.00
_cell.angle_beta   90.00
_cell.angle_gamma   90.00
#
_symmetry.space_group_name_H-M   'P 1'
#
loop_
_entity.id
_entity.type
_entity.pdbx_description
1 polymer ?
#
loop_
_entity_poly.entity_id
_entity_poly.type
_entity_poly.pdbx_seq_one_letter_code
_entity_poly.pdbx_strand_id
1 'polypeptide(L)'
;MNMKNENAKLDFINSLLGIVESYTDVIHKVPDKVYFNFPSPHFDISDQKSVLAELKKKKIIAGFKLDDGYFVISKPGRSMLRDYYLKLEDRPEPKAEMPIDTMIRFDEKTGIISMGGKPCEIPINTNQYFLCKALFDKKFGTPVTETDIVDMADWAKDTKRSVYDAMNAVNKRIKSDLGIEKFIKWKTGRVWIDYERK
;
A
#
# COMPACT_ATOMS: atom_id res chain seq x y z
N MET A 1 -15.34 7.71 -5.70
CA MET A 1 -16.51 7.29 -4.90
C MET A 1 -15.99 6.98 -3.51
N ASN A 2 -16.64 7.46 -2.45
CA ASN A 2 -16.14 7.34 -1.07
C ASN A 2 -16.16 5.85 -0.63
N MET A 3 -15.22 5.38 0.19
CA MET A 3 -15.14 3.96 0.64
C MET A 3 -16.47 3.43 1.21
N LYS A 4 -17.24 4.30 1.89
CA LYS A 4 -18.57 3.97 2.43
C LYS A 4 -19.59 3.61 1.33
N ASN A 5 -19.50 4.21 0.14
CA ASN A 5 -20.40 3.92 -0.98
C ASN A 5 -20.03 2.62 -1.69
N GLU A 6 -18.78 2.14 -1.57
CA GLU A 6 -18.37 0.86 -2.17
C GLU A 6 -18.88 -0.33 -1.35
N ASN A 7 -18.80 -0.26 -0.02
CA ASN A 7 -19.39 -1.27 0.86
C ASN A 7 -20.92 -1.30 0.73
N ALA A 8 -21.57 -0.14 0.73
CA ALA A 8 -23.03 -0.07 0.55
C ALA A 8 -23.48 -0.60 -0.82
N LYS A 9 -22.66 -0.43 -1.86
CA LYS A 9 -22.89 -1.05 -3.18
C LYS A 9 -22.76 -2.57 -3.13
N LEU A 10 -21.76 -3.10 -2.42
CA LEU A 10 -21.59 -4.54 -2.23
C LEU A 10 -22.81 -5.14 -1.52
N ASP A 11 -23.25 -4.52 -0.42
CA ASP A 11 -24.45 -4.91 0.34
C ASP A 11 -25.73 -4.87 -0.50
N PHE A 12 -25.87 -3.83 -1.34
CA PHE A 12 -27.00 -3.70 -2.27
C PHE A 12 -27.04 -4.86 -3.26
N ILE A 13 -25.89 -5.22 -3.85
CA ILE A 13 -25.79 -6.31 -4.83
C ILE A 13 -26.03 -7.66 -4.16
N ASN A 14 -25.48 -7.87 -2.96
CA ASN A 14 -25.70 -9.08 -2.18
C ASN A 14 -27.19 -9.26 -1.83
N SER A 15 -27.84 -8.18 -1.40
CA SER A 15 -29.27 -8.19 -1.07
C SER A 15 -30.15 -8.53 -2.29
N LEU A 16 -29.82 -7.94 -3.45
CA LEU A 16 -30.49 -8.26 -4.71
C LEU A 16 -30.27 -9.73 -5.10
N LEU A 17 -29.04 -10.23 -4.99
CA LEU A 17 -28.72 -11.63 -5.26
C LEU A 17 -29.52 -12.56 -4.34
N GLY A 18 -29.57 -12.29 -3.04
CA GLY A 18 -30.32 -13.09 -2.06
C GLY A 18 -31.81 -13.21 -2.40
N ILE A 19 -32.44 -12.12 -2.89
CA ILE A 19 -33.83 -12.19 -3.36
C ILE A 19 -33.95 -13.08 -4.59
N VAL A 20 -33.08 -12.91 -5.58
CA VAL A 20 -33.10 -13.73 -6.81
C VAL A 20 -32.86 -15.21 -6.49
N GLU A 21 -31.96 -15.50 -5.56
CA GLU A 21 -31.67 -16.86 -5.09
C GLU A 21 -32.85 -17.46 -4.35
N SER A 22 -33.45 -16.74 -3.40
CA SER A 22 -34.66 -17.19 -2.69
C SER A 22 -35.80 -17.53 -3.65
N TYR A 23 -36.06 -16.66 -4.64
CA TYR A 23 -37.05 -16.96 -5.69
C TYR A 23 -36.68 -18.20 -6.52
N THR A 24 -35.41 -18.31 -6.91
CA THR A 24 -34.93 -19.43 -7.74
C THR A 24 -34.98 -20.75 -6.98
N ASP A 25 -34.69 -20.74 -5.68
CA ASP A 25 -34.65 -21.95 -4.86
C ASP A 25 -36.08 -22.45 -4.54
N VAL A 26 -37.06 -21.55 -4.46
CA VAL A 26 -38.48 -21.90 -4.28
C VAL A 26 -39.15 -22.34 -5.59
N ILE A 27 -38.87 -21.67 -6.71
CA ILE A 27 -39.59 -21.87 -7.99
C ILE A 27 -38.77 -22.72 -8.98
N HIS A 28 -37.53 -23.07 -8.61
CA HIS A 28 -36.54 -23.78 -9.45
C HIS A 28 -36.27 -23.11 -10.80
N LYS A 29 -36.56 -21.80 -10.92
CA LYS A 29 -36.35 -20.98 -12.12
C LYS A 29 -35.97 -19.57 -11.74
N VAL A 30 -35.10 -18.96 -12.54
CA VAL A 30 -34.74 -17.55 -12.36
C VAL A 30 -35.97 -16.68 -12.64
N PRO A 31 -36.33 -15.74 -11.75
CA PRO A 31 -37.52 -14.92 -11.92
C PRO A 31 -37.37 -13.96 -13.12
N ASP A 32 -38.44 -13.78 -13.89
CA ASP A 32 -38.48 -12.79 -14.97
C ASP A 32 -38.49 -11.35 -14.43
N LYS A 33 -39.01 -11.16 -13.21
CA LYS A 33 -39.08 -9.86 -12.53
C LYS A 33 -38.91 -10.04 -11.02
N VAL A 34 -38.23 -9.10 -10.39
CA VAL A 34 -38.15 -8.99 -8.92
C VAL A 34 -38.47 -7.56 -8.49
N TYR A 35 -39.16 -7.43 -7.35
CA TYR A 35 -39.42 -6.18 -6.69
C TYR A 35 -38.38 -6.01 -5.58
N PHE A 36 -37.57 -4.97 -5.68
CA PHE A 36 -36.42 -4.78 -4.82
C PHE A 36 -36.49 -3.43 -4.12
N ASN A 37 -36.31 -3.45 -2.81
CA ASN A 37 -36.14 -2.24 -2.01
C ASN A 37 -34.90 -2.44 -1.14
N PHE A 38 -34.05 -1.42 -1.08
CA PHE A 38 -32.84 -1.41 -0.26
C PHE A 38 -32.82 -0.12 0.57
N PRO A 39 -33.47 -0.11 1.74
CA PRO A 39 -33.43 1.05 2.62
C PRO A 39 -32.05 1.12 3.28
N SER A 40 -31.26 2.14 2.92
CA SER A 40 -29.96 2.38 3.54
C SER A 40 -29.75 3.88 3.78
N PRO A 41 -29.35 4.29 5.00
CA PRO A 41 -29.18 5.70 5.37
C PRO A 41 -28.01 6.40 4.65
N HIS A 42 -27.14 5.63 4.00
CA HIS A 42 -25.95 6.12 3.32
C HIS A 42 -25.89 5.69 1.85
N PHE A 43 -27.02 5.22 1.30
CA PHE A 43 -27.11 4.74 -0.07
C PHE A 43 -28.47 5.09 -0.65
N ASP A 44 -28.55 6.30 -1.20
CA ASP A 44 -29.82 6.89 -1.59
C ASP A 44 -30.37 6.30 -2.90
N ILE A 45 -31.57 6.73 -3.30
CA ILE A 45 -32.22 6.26 -4.53
C ILE A 45 -31.37 6.57 -5.78
N SER A 46 -30.59 7.66 -5.78
CA SER A 46 -29.72 8.04 -6.90
C SER A 46 -28.53 7.08 -7.01
N ASP A 47 -27.91 6.73 -5.89
CA ASP A 47 -26.84 5.73 -5.81
C ASP A 47 -27.34 4.35 -6.27
N GLN A 48 -28.52 3.94 -5.79
CA GLN A 48 -29.16 2.69 -6.19
C GLN A 48 -29.46 2.64 -7.69
N LYS A 49 -30.02 3.73 -8.26
CA LYS A 49 -30.23 3.87 -9.71
C LYS A 49 -28.93 3.75 -10.49
N SER A 50 -27.84 4.32 -9.97
CA SER A 50 -26.52 4.28 -10.60
C SER A 50 -25.97 2.86 -10.65
N VAL A 51 -26.12 2.08 -9.57
CA VAL A 51 -25.74 0.65 -9.57
C VAL A 51 -26.60 -0.16 -10.52
N LEU A 52 -27.93 0.03 -10.52
CA LEU A 52 -28.81 -0.67 -11.45
C LEU A 52 -28.51 -0.32 -12.92
N ALA A 53 -28.15 0.93 -13.22
CA ALA A 53 -27.69 1.34 -14.54
C ALA A 53 -26.39 0.64 -14.95
N GLU A 54 -25.45 0.46 -14.01
CA GLU A 54 -24.24 -0.32 -14.25
C GLU A 54 -24.56 -1.79 -14.52
N LEU A 55 -25.41 -2.43 -13.70
CA LEU A 55 -25.83 -3.81 -13.90
C LEU A 55 -26.50 -4.01 -15.26
N LYS A 56 -27.33 -3.05 -15.69
CA LYS A 56 -27.95 -3.05 -17.03
C LYS A 56 -26.90 -2.94 -18.13
N LYS A 57 -25.94 -2.02 -18.01
CA LYS A 57 -24.85 -1.84 -18.97
C LYS A 57 -24.00 -3.12 -19.12
N LYS A 58 -23.78 -3.82 -18.01
CA LYS A 58 -23.07 -5.12 -17.97
C LYS A 58 -23.94 -6.31 -18.39
N LYS A 59 -25.20 -6.10 -18.77
CA LYS A 59 -26.18 -7.13 -19.15
C LYS A 59 -26.43 -8.17 -18.04
N ILE A 60 -26.24 -7.78 -16.78
CA ILE A 60 -26.55 -8.62 -15.60
C ILE A 60 -28.06 -8.62 -15.34
N ILE A 61 -28.71 -7.49 -15.65
CA ILE A 61 -30.16 -7.32 -15.67
C ILE A 61 -30.57 -6.79 -17.05
N ALA A 62 -31.81 -7.05 -17.48
CA ALA A 62 -32.33 -6.49 -18.73
C ALA A 62 -32.76 -5.01 -18.58
N GLY A 63 -33.26 -4.64 -17.41
CA GLY A 63 -33.71 -3.28 -17.12
C GLY A 63 -34.27 -3.13 -15.72
N PHE A 64 -34.54 -1.89 -15.35
CA PHE A 64 -35.16 -1.54 -14.08
C PHE A 64 -36.06 -0.31 -14.25
N LYS A 65 -37.09 -0.20 -13.41
CA LYS A 65 -37.90 1.00 -13.23
C LYS A 65 -38.24 1.17 -11.75
N LEU A 66 -38.49 2.40 -11.32
CA LEU A 66 -39.02 2.67 -9.99
C LEU A 66 -40.55 2.64 -10.08
N ASP A 67 -41.20 1.87 -9.22
CA ASP A 67 -42.65 1.65 -9.19
C ASP A 67 -43.07 1.52 -7.73
N ASP A 68 -43.95 2.41 -7.26
CA ASP A 68 -44.47 2.42 -5.88
C ASP A 68 -43.42 2.27 -4.76
N GLY A 69 -42.28 2.95 -4.91
CA GLY A 69 -41.18 2.89 -3.92
C GLY A 69 -40.29 1.64 -4.03
N TYR A 70 -40.56 0.73 -4.97
CA TYR A 70 -39.73 -0.43 -5.27
C TYR A 70 -39.02 -0.29 -6.62
N PHE A 71 -37.81 -0.83 -6.73
CA PHE A 71 -37.20 -1.09 -8.03
C PHE A 71 -37.74 -2.39 -8.60
N VAL A 72 -38.44 -2.29 -9.73
CA VAL A 72 -38.86 -3.44 -10.53
C VAL A 72 -37.73 -3.79 -11.49
N ILE A 73 -37.02 -4.87 -11.19
CA ILE A 73 -35.84 -5.32 -11.94
C ILE A 73 -36.25 -6.49 -12.84
N SER A 74 -35.93 -6.38 -14.13
CA SER A 74 -36.31 -7.35 -15.15
C SER A 74 -35.15 -8.28 -15.50
N LYS A 75 -35.44 -9.59 -15.56
CA LYS A 75 -34.53 -10.69 -15.90
C LYS A 75 -33.18 -10.60 -15.18
N PRO A 76 -33.14 -10.61 -13.85
CA PRO A 76 -31.89 -10.65 -13.11
C PRO A 76 -31.17 -11.99 -13.31
N GLY A 77 -29.98 -11.98 -13.89
CA GLY A 77 -29.19 -13.20 -14.07
C GLY A 77 -28.54 -13.63 -12.75
N ARG A 78 -29.01 -14.73 -12.15
CA ARG A 78 -28.48 -15.29 -10.88
C ARG A 78 -26.95 -15.45 -10.91
N SER A 79 -26.43 -16.23 -11.87
CA SER A 79 -24.98 -16.48 -11.97
C SER A 79 -24.20 -15.20 -12.23
N MET A 80 -24.74 -14.30 -13.07
CA MET A 80 -24.09 -13.04 -13.41
C MET A 80 -24.03 -12.07 -12.21
N LEU A 81 -25.07 -12.05 -11.37
CA LEU A 81 -25.08 -11.29 -10.11
C LEU A 81 -24.06 -11.87 -9.12
N ARG A 82 -24.00 -13.20 -9.00
CA ARG A 82 -23.04 -13.89 -8.12
C ARG A 82 -21.59 -13.65 -8.56
N ASP A 83 -21.28 -13.83 -9.84
CA ASP A 83 -19.94 -13.56 -10.38
C ASP A 83 -19.54 -12.10 -10.22
N TYR A 84 -20.51 -11.18 -10.35
CA TYR A 84 -20.26 -9.77 -10.17
C TYR A 84 -20.02 -9.40 -8.71
N TYR A 85 -20.79 -9.99 -7.78
CA TYR A 85 -20.57 -9.85 -6.34
C TYR A 85 -19.17 -10.33 -5.94
N LEU A 86 -18.78 -11.55 -6.34
CA LEU A 86 -17.46 -12.11 -6.04
C LEU A 86 -16.33 -11.20 -6.56
N LYS A 87 -16.46 -10.64 -7.76
CA LYS A 87 -15.47 -9.68 -8.31
C LYS A 87 -15.39 -8.36 -7.55
N LEU A 88 -16.43 -7.97 -6.83
CA LEU A 88 -16.42 -6.78 -5.98
C LEU A 88 -15.85 -7.10 -4.60
N GLU A 89 -16.15 -8.27 -4.06
CA GLU A 89 -15.64 -8.79 -2.79
C GLU A 89 -14.14 -9.13 -2.87
N ASP A 90 -13.69 -9.78 -3.95
CA ASP A 90 -12.27 -10.09 -4.22
C ASP A 90 -11.45 -8.86 -4.62
N ARG A 91 -12.01 -7.65 -4.59
CA ARG A 91 -11.18 -6.46 -4.73
C ARG A 91 -10.27 -6.44 -3.51
N PRO A 92 -8.94 -6.59 -3.68
CA PRO A 92 -8.05 -6.41 -2.54
C PRO A 92 -8.36 -5.03 -1.99
N GLU A 93 -8.66 -4.96 -0.69
CA GLU A 93 -8.77 -3.68 0.01
C GLU A 93 -7.62 -2.80 -0.48
N PRO A 94 -7.85 -1.52 -0.84
CA PRO A 94 -6.74 -0.62 -1.09
C PRO A 94 -5.88 -0.71 0.17
N LYS A 95 -4.73 -1.38 0.07
CA LYS A 95 -3.83 -1.62 1.20
C LYS A 95 -3.74 -0.29 1.91
N ALA A 96 -4.22 -0.23 3.15
CA ALA A 96 -4.04 0.94 3.97
C ALA A 96 -2.57 1.31 3.79
N GLU A 97 -2.30 2.48 3.23
CA GLU A 97 -0.94 3.00 3.16
C GLU A 97 -0.53 3.10 4.63
N MET A 98 0.18 2.07 5.12
CA MET A 98 0.80 2.15 6.41
C MET A 98 1.59 3.45 6.37
N PRO A 99 1.51 4.29 7.42
CA PRO A 99 2.28 5.52 7.46
C PRO A 99 3.70 5.16 7.05
N ILE A 100 4.16 5.72 5.93
CA ILE A 100 5.47 5.40 5.38
C ILE A 100 6.43 5.68 6.52
N ASP A 101 6.98 4.63 7.12
CA ASP A 101 7.94 4.77 8.20
C ASP A 101 9.21 5.35 7.57
N THR A 102 9.31 6.68 7.56
CA THR A 102 10.47 7.42 7.03
C THR A 102 11.67 7.31 7.96
N MET A 103 11.55 6.60 9.08
CA MET A 103 12.61 6.44 10.06
C MET A 103 13.65 5.45 9.54
N ILE A 104 14.80 5.98 9.16
CA ILE A 104 15.97 5.17 8.79
C ILE A 104 16.62 4.63 10.07
N ARG A 105 16.81 3.31 10.12
CA ARG A 105 17.47 2.61 11.21
C ARG A 105 18.61 1.76 10.68
N PHE A 106 19.64 1.55 11.50
CA PHE A 106 20.73 0.62 11.22
C PHE A 106 20.75 -0.44 12.31
N ASP A 107 20.71 -1.71 11.92
CA ASP A 107 20.90 -2.83 12.83
C ASP A 107 22.35 -3.29 12.78
N GLU A 108 23.09 -3.02 13.86
CA GLU A 108 24.50 -3.38 13.97
C GLU A 108 24.76 -4.90 13.94
N LYS A 109 23.79 -5.73 14.32
CA LYS A 109 23.96 -7.20 14.36
C LYS A 109 23.90 -7.79 12.97
N THR A 110 23.01 -7.25 12.13
CA THR A 110 22.74 -7.77 10.79
C THR A 110 23.41 -6.95 9.68
N GLY A 111 23.84 -5.72 9.97
CA GLY A 111 24.35 -4.78 8.97
C GLY A 111 23.25 -4.19 8.07
N ILE A 112 21.98 -4.28 8.46
CA ILE A 112 20.85 -3.85 7.63
C ILE A 112 20.47 -2.41 7.97
N ILE A 113 20.42 -1.56 6.94
CA ILE A 113 19.74 -0.26 7.01
C ILE A 113 18.30 -0.46 6.55
N SER A 114 17.31 -0.08 7.36
CA SER A 114 15.89 -0.21 7.02
C SER A 114 15.17 1.13 7.00
N MET A 115 14.28 1.31 6.02
CA MET A 115 13.38 2.47 5.90
C MET A 115 12.06 2.02 5.27
N GLY A 116 10.93 2.26 5.92
CA GLY A 116 9.61 1.92 5.38
C GLY A 116 9.47 0.44 4.99
N GLY A 117 10.11 -0.46 5.72
CA GLY A 117 10.15 -1.90 5.41
C GLY A 117 11.06 -2.30 4.25
N LYS A 118 11.79 -1.37 3.63
CA LYS A 118 12.81 -1.67 2.62
C LYS A 118 14.17 -1.90 3.28
N PRO A 119 14.77 -3.09 3.17
CA PRO A 119 16.11 -3.36 3.66
C PRO A 119 17.18 -2.93 2.64
N CYS A 120 18.28 -2.40 3.13
CA CYS A 120 19.52 -2.12 2.40
C CYS A 120 20.66 -2.81 3.15
N GLU A 121 21.21 -3.86 2.58
CA GLU A 121 22.23 -4.68 3.22
C GLU A 121 23.62 -4.05 3.07
N ILE A 122 24.27 -3.81 4.21
CA ILE A 122 25.68 -3.42 4.31
C ILE A 122 26.49 -4.62 4.78
N PRO A 123 27.46 -5.10 3.98
CA PRO A 123 28.27 -6.26 4.36
C PRO A 123 29.02 -6.04 5.69
N ILE A 124 28.83 -6.95 6.65
CA ILE A 124 29.44 -6.90 7.99
C ILE A 124 30.98 -6.98 7.87
N ASN A 125 31.70 -6.40 8.83
CA ASN A 125 33.17 -6.37 8.88
C ASN A 125 33.85 -5.71 7.67
N THR A 126 33.12 -4.87 6.94
CA THR A 126 33.69 -4.04 5.87
C THR A 126 33.79 -2.59 6.29
N ASN A 127 34.58 -1.81 5.58
CA ASN A 127 34.70 -0.37 5.81
C ASN A 127 33.34 0.35 5.76
N GLN A 128 32.41 -0.16 4.93
CA GLN A 128 31.04 0.35 4.83
C GLN A 128 30.26 0.15 6.14
N TYR A 129 30.39 -1.04 6.75
CA TYR A 129 29.73 -1.37 8.02
C TYR A 129 30.24 -0.50 9.17
N PHE A 130 31.55 -0.38 9.33
CA PHE A 130 32.14 0.45 10.39
C PHE A 130 31.81 1.94 10.22
N LEU A 131 31.80 2.42 8.97
CA LEU A 131 31.34 3.78 8.65
C LEU A 131 29.88 3.98 9.09
N CYS A 132 28.98 3.07 8.73
CA CYS A 132 27.57 3.14 9.14
C CYS A 132 27.45 3.11 10.67
N LYS A 133 28.16 2.20 11.35
CA LYS A 133 28.16 2.12 12.82
C LYS A 133 28.55 3.45 13.47
N ALA A 134 29.67 4.06 13.04
CA ALA A 134 30.16 5.32 13.59
C ALA A 134 29.18 6.48 13.35
N LEU A 135 28.55 6.54 12.17
CA LEU A 135 27.62 7.63 11.82
C LEU A 135 26.25 7.48 12.47
N PHE A 136 25.74 6.25 12.62
CA PHE A 136 24.44 5.98 13.23
C PHE A 136 24.47 6.04 14.77
N ASP A 137 25.64 5.89 15.39
CA ASP A 137 25.85 6.18 16.83
C ASP A 137 25.67 7.67 17.16
N LYS A 138 25.87 8.56 16.18
CA LYS A 138 25.66 10.01 16.33
C LYS A 138 24.29 10.44 15.82
N LYS A 139 23.81 11.59 16.32
CA LYS A 139 22.62 12.22 15.77
C LYS A 139 22.86 12.58 14.31
N PHE A 140 21.86 12.38 13.44
CA PHE A 140 21.96 12.77 12.03
C PHE A 140 22.26 14.27 11.93
N GLY A 141 23.07 14.65 10.94
CA GLY A 141 23.63 16.00 10.81
C GLY A 141 24.87 16.27 11.68
N THR A 142 25.24 15.38 12.61
CA THR A 142 26.46 15.55 13.42
C THR A 142 27.70 15.17 12.61
N PRO A 143 28.65 16.09 12.38
CA PRO A 143 29.89 15.79 11.69
C PRO A 143 30.82 14.93 12.56
N VAL A 144 31.24 13.78 12.03
CA VAL A 144 32.27 12.90 12.62
C VAL A 144 33.56 13.08 11.84
N THR A 145 34.71 13.14 12.51
CA THR A 145 35.99 13.28 11.80
C THR A 145 36.42 11.95 11.21
N GLU A 146 37.14 11.98 10.09
CA GLU A 146 37.70 10.76 9.48
C GLU A 146 38.56 9.96 10.46
N THR A 147 39.33 10.64 11.32
CA THR A 147 40.19 10.02 12.33
C THR A 147 39.37 9.21 13.33
N ASP A 148 38.25 9.74 13.81
CA ASP A 148 37.39 9.02 14.77
C ASP A 148 36.81 7.73 14.15
N ILE A 149 36.48 7.77 12.84
CA ILE A 149 35.94 6.62 12.11
C ILE A 149 37.00 5.55 11.91
N VAL A 150 38.22 5.97 11.55
CA VAL A 150 39.38 5.10 11.32
C VAL A 150 39.81 4.41 12.62
N ASP A 151 39.87 5.17 13.72
CA ASP A 151 40.28 4.65 15.04
C ASP A 151 39.27 3.61 15.56
N MET A 152 37.97 3.77 15.26
CA MET A 152 36.94 2.78 15.61
C MET A 152 37.03 1.49 14.80
N ALA A 153 37.65 1.53 13.62
CA ALA A 153 37.57 0.46 12.64
C ALA A 153 38.90 -0.29 12.45
N ASP A 154 39.93 0.09 13.21
CA ASP A 154 41.31 -0.45 13.15
C ASP A 154 41.85 -0.51 11.70
N TRP A 155 41.57 0.54 10.92
CA TRP A 155 41.94 0.59 9.50
C TRP A 155 43.44 0.82 9.31
N ALA A 156 44.09 -0.04 8.54
CA ALA A 156 45.50 0.11 8.21
C ALA A 156 45.77 1.28 7.23
N LYS A 157 46.54 2.26 7.70
CA LYS A 157 47.42 3.26 7.04
C LYS A 157 46.95 4.10 5.84
N ASP A 158 45.89 3.78 5.08
CA ASP A 158 45.43 4.61 3.96
C ASP A 158 43.99 5.13 4.18
N THR A 159 43.92 6.06 5.13
CA THR A 159 42.73 6.33 5.93
C THR A 159 41.69 7.20 5.22
N LYS A 160 42.12 8.27 4.54
CA LYS A 160 41.20 9.23 3.89
C LYS A 160 40.46 8.62 2.70
N ARG A 161 41.21 7.93 1.84
CA ARG A 161 40.65 7.31 0.63
C ARG A 161 39.69 6.19 1.00
N SER A 162 40.01 5.42 2.04
CA SER A 162 39.16 4.33 2.54
C SER A 162 37.81 4.82 3.08
N VAL A 163 37.77 5.91 3.85
CA VAL A 163 36.50 6.49 4.33
C VAL A 163 35.68 6.98 3.13
N TYR A 164 36.33 7.63 2.15
CA TYR A 164 35.65 8.22 0.99
C TYR A 164 35.05 7.14 0.08
N ASP A 165 35.78 6.07 -0.18
CA ASP A 165 35.33 4.94 -0.98
C ASP A 165 34.20 4.18 -0.28
N ALA A 166 34.29 3.99 1.05
CA ALA A 166 33.22 3.42 1.85
C ALA A 166 31.94 4.27 1.78
N MET A 167 32.06 5.58 1.92
CA MET A 167 30.94 6.53 1.79
C MET A 167 30.26 6.40 0.43
N ASN A 168 31.03 6.39 -0.66
CA ASN A 168 30.49 6.28 -2.01
C ASN A 168 29.77 4.94 -2.24
N ALA A 169 30.33 3.85 -1.71
CA ALA A 169 29.71 2.54 -1.81
C ALA A 169 28.38 2.47 -1.05
N VAL A 170 28.32 3.02 0.17
CA VAL A 170 27.08 3.12 0.95
C VAL A 170 26.05 4.00 0.23
N ASN A 171 26.44 5.18 -0.24
CA ASN A 171 25.55 6.06 -1.00
C ASN A 171 24.99 5.40 -2.27
N LYS A 172 25.80 4.60 -2.97
CA LYS A 172 25.36 3.87 -4.16
C LYS A 172 24.31 2.80 -3.82
N ARG A 173 24.51 2.05 -2.73
CA ARG A 173 23.54 1.05 -2.24
C ARG A 173 22.24 1.72 -1.80
N ILE A 174 22.33 2.75 -0.97
CA ILE A 174 21.16 3.49 -0.48
C ILE A 174 20.39 4.15 -1.63
N LYS A 175 21.08 4.66 -2.65
CA LYS A 175 20.42 5.17 -3.86
C LYS A 175 19.66 4.06 -4.61
N SER A 176 20.25 2.88 -4.75
CA SER A 176 19.63 1.72 -5.40
C SER A 176 18.40 1.22 -4.63
N ASP A 177 18.54 1.03 -3.32
CA ASP A 177 17.60 0.25 -2.53
C ASP A 177 16.53 1.15 -1.86
N LEU A 178 16.93 2.35 -1.44
CA LEU A 178 16.07 3.31 -0.71
C LEU A 178 15.72 4.56 -1.53
N GLY A 179 16.37 4.79 -2.68
CA GLY A 179 16.11 5.94 -3.56
C GLY A 179 16.64 7.28 -3.04
N ILE A 180 17.47 7.28 -1.98
CA ILE A 180 18.00 8.51 -1.39
C ILE A 180 19.34 8.86 -2.05
N GLU A 181 19.39 10.04 -2.66
CA GLU A 181 20.64 10.56 -3.21
C GLU A 181 21.49 11.21 -2.12
N LYS A 182 22.80 10.89 -2.09
CA LYS A 182 23.80 11.52 -1.20
C LYS A 182 23.43 11.47 0.30
N PHE A 183 22.98 10.31 0.77
CA PHE A 183 22.63 10.06 2.17
C PHE A 183 23.74 10.44 3.16
N ILE A 184 25.00 10.14 2.82
CA ILE A 184 26.18 10.55 3.57
C ILE A 184 26.88 11.66 2.80
N LYS A 185 27.21 12.75 3.50
CA LYS A 185 28.00 13.86 2.97
C LYS A 185 29.38 13.91 3.60
N TRP A 186 30.32 14.41 2.81
CA TRP A 186 31.70 14.67 3.20
C TRP A 186 32.05 16.12 2.93
N LYS A 187 32.68 16.79 3.89
CA LYS A 187 33.30 18.11 3.69
C LYS A 187 34.48 18.30 4.63
N THR A 188 35.63 18.69 4.08
CA THR A 188 36.84 19.05 4.84
C THR A 188 37.23 18.00 5.89
N GLY A 189 37.13 16.73 5.51
CA GLY A 189 37.42 15.57 6.35
C GLY A 189 36.50 15.33 7.53
N ARG A 190 35.27 15.80 7.39
CA ARG A 190 34.15 15.45 8.25
C ARG A 190 33.08 14.77 7.43
N VAL A 191 32.50 13.73 8.01
CA VAL A 191 31.48 12.88 7.39
C VAL A 191 30.25 12.87 8.29
N TRP A 192 29.06 13.02 7.70
CA TRP A 192 27.79 12.96 8.43
C TRP A 192 26.67 12.40 7.56
N ILE A 193 25.65 11.87 8.23
CA ILE A 193 24.37 11.53 7.59
C ILE A 193 23.60 12.83 7.39
N ASP A 194 23.32 13.16 6.13
CA ASP A 194 22.56 14.34 5.73
C ASP A 194 21.12 13.94 5.40
N TYR A 195 20.38 13.57 6.44
CA TYR A 195 18.99 13.16 6.34
C TYR A 195 18.18 13.77 7.48
N GLU A 196 17.13 14.52 7.13
CA GLU A 196 16.18 15.03 8.10
C GLU A 196 15.22 13.91 8.52
N ARG A 197 15.24 13.56 9.82
CA ARG A 197 14.17 12.74 10.40
C ARG A 197 12.91 13.61 10.45
N LYS A 198 11.97 13.39 9.53
CA LYS A 198 10.60 13.89 9.65
C LYS A 198 9.81 13.05 10.65
#